data_AF-A0A3M0VZF5-F1
#
_entry.id   AF-A0A3M0VZF5-F1
#
_cell.length_a   1.000
_cell.length_b   1.000
_cell.length_c   1.000
_cell.angle_alpha   90.00
_cell.angle_beta   90.00
_cell.angle_gamma   90.00
#
_symmetry.space_group_name_H-M   'P 1'
#
loop_
_entity.id
_entity.type
_entity.pdbx_description
1 polymer ?
#
loop_
_entity_poly.entity_id
_entity_poly.type
_entity_poly.pdbx_seq_one_letter_code
_entity_poly.pdbx_strand_id
1 'polypeptide(L)'
;MHISAKLNAAHSQGRPTFSFEFFPPKTAQGVQNLYERMDRMHDLGPAFIDITWGAGGRHSTLTCEMVSAAQTNYGLETCMHLTCTDMGRPKIDEALRRAYKSGCTNILALRGDPPREQEKWQSSEGGFRYAKDLVRYIRSTYGDHFDIGVAGYPEGCDDQPDTELLIDHLKEKVDAGATFVVSQMFYDVDIFLAWVKKCRERGITVPIIPGIMPISTHQAFLRRATWTKCHVPEKWYTALEPVKNDDGAVKEIGRDLVVEMCRKILDAGILHLHFYTMNLAQATRMILEELNLTPETSGVPLSKPLPWRPSLGFGRREETVRPIFWRNRIASYIARTTEWDEFPNGRWGDSRSPAFGELDAYGVGLKGSNESNIKLWGKPSRLRDIADLFANFVEGRLDRLPWSEGSISAEADSIKSDLIQINRRAFLSINSQPAVDGAPSSHPVYGWGPQGGFVYQKAYLELFVFPSVIDEVMKRLEANKNLTYFAVNKNGTLRTNSPDEGPNAVTWGIFPNREIVQPTIVETVSFLAWKDEAFRLGQDWSRCYPQGSASRRLIEKMMNQCYLVNIVNNDFHQTHEIFRIFDDLEVADIDQVFETDADQSDTTQATTQATTQATTQAKTNGTS
;
A
#
# COMPACT_ATOMS: atom_id res chain seq x y z
N MET A 1 -7.78 -2.30 -15.72
CA MET A 1 -7.70 -3.20 -16.88
C MET A 1 -8.62 -4.37 -16.60
N HIS A 2 -9.41 -4.77 -17.60
CA HIS A 2 -10.38 -5.86 -17.46
C HIS A 2 -9.68 -7.19 -17.15
N ILE A 3 -10.20 -7.90 -16.16
CA ILE A 3 -9.70 -9.21 -15.71
C ILE A 3 -9.79 -10.23 -16.85
N SER A 4 -10.91 -10.32 -17.56
CA SER A 4 -11.12 -11.21 -18.70
C SER A 4 -10.04 -11.05 -19.77
N ALA A 5 -9.64 -9.81 -20.09
CA ALA A 5 -8.53 -9.53 -21.01
C ALA A 5 -7.18 -10.02 -20.46
N LYS A 6 -6.90 -9.81 -19.16
CA LYS A 6 -5.68 -10.32 -18.51
C LYS A 6 -5.61 -11.85 -18.55
N LEU A 7 -6.73 -12.52 -18.27
CA LEU A 7 -6.83 -13.97 -18.27
C LEU A 7 -6.63 -14.54 -19.67
N ASN A 8 -7.27 -13.95 -20.68
CA ASN A 8 -7.10 -14.38 -22.08
C ASN A 8 -5.66 -14.18 -22.56
N ALA A 9 -5.02 -13.06 -22.21
CA ALA A 9 -3.63 -12.81 -22.55
C ALA A 9 -2.69 -13.84 -21.88
N ALA A 10 -2.86 -14.09 -20.58
CA ALA A 10 -2.07 -15.11 -19.86
C ALA A 10 -2.28 -16.51 -20.44
N HIS A 11 -3.53 -16.86 -20.77
CA HIS A 11 -3.86 -18.16 -21.36
C HIS A 11 -3.22 -18.33 -22.75
N SER A 12 -3.24 -17.29 -23.60
CA SER A 12 -2.59 -17.32 -24.92
C SER A 12 -1.07 -17.50 -24.85
N GLN A 13 -0.46 -17.12 -23.72
CA GLN A 13 0.97 -17.27 -23.46
C GLN A 13 1.31 -18.58 -22.74
N GLY A 14 0.31 -19.41 -22.41
CA GLY A 14 0.50 -20.60 -21.59
C GLY A 14 1.03 -20.30 -20.18
N ARG A 15 0.76 -19.09 -19.66
CA ARG A 15 1.35 -18.60 -18.41
C ARG A 15 0.35 -18.70 -17.25
N PRO A 16 0.62 -19.53 -16.23
CA PRO A 16 -0.18 -19.54 -15.01
C PRO A 16 -0.19 -18.18 -14.31
N THR A 17 -1.34 -17.81 -13.75
CA THR A 17 -1.54 -16.58 -12.98
C THR A 17 -2.40 -16.88 -11.75
N PHE A 18 -2.48 -15.92 -10.83
CA PHE A 18 -3.33 -16.06 -9.65
C PHE A 18 -3.84 -14.72 -9.15
N SER A 19 -4.79 -14.78 -8.22
CA SER A 19 -5.39 -13.62 -7.56
C SER A 19 -5.69 -13.93 -6.09
N PHE A 20 -5.97 -12.88 -5.32
CA PHE A 20 -6.21 -12.98 -3.87
C PHE A 20 -7.55 -12.35 -3.48
N GLU A 21 -8.35 -13.03 -2.68
CA GLU A 21 -9.52 -12.43 -2.03
C GLU A 21 -9.20 -11.97 -0.60
N PHE A 22 -9.62 -10.75 -0.28
CA PHE A 22 -9.57 -10.15 1.06
C PHE A 22 -10.96 -9.72 1.52
N PHE A 23 -11.14 -9.57 2.84
CA PHE A 23 -12.39 -9.06 3.40
C PHE A 23 -12.18 -7.85 4.30
N PRO A 24 -13.14 -6.91 4.36
CA PRO A 24 -13.08 -5.75 5.24
C PRO A 24 -12.90 -6.15 6.72
N PRO A 25 -11.80 -5.74 7.38
CA PRO A 25 -11.60 -5.99 8.80
C PRO A 25 -12.63 -5.26 9.68
N LYS A 26 -12.85 -5.76 10.89
CA LYS A 26 -13.82 -5.18 11.83
C LYS A 26 -13.30 -3.96 12.60
N THR A 27 -11.98 -3.74 12.61
CA THR A 27 -11.32 -2.69 13.41
C THR A 27 -10.39 -1.85 12.55
N ALA A 28 -10.18 -0.58 12.91
CA ALA A 28 -9.27 0.32 12.21
C ALA A 28 -7.82 -0.23 12.18
N GLN A 29 -7.34 -0.79 13.29
CA GLN A 29 -6.04 -1.46 13.32
C GLN A 29 -5.98 -2.66 12.36
N GLY A 30 -7.07 -3.42 12.25
CA GLY A 30 -7.18 -4.52 11.30
C GLY A 30 -7.07 -4.05 9.85
N VAL A 31 -7.66 -2.90 9.51
CA VAL A 31 -7.56 -2.27 8.18
C VAL A 31 -6.12 -1.91 7.86
N GLN A 32 -5.42 -1.24 8.79
CA GLN A 32 -4.00 -0.89 8.59
C GLN A 32 -3.12 -2.13 8.39
N ASN A 33 -3.28 -3.15 9.24
CA ASN A 33 -2.55 -4.41 9.11
C ASN A 33 -2.84 -5.13 7.78
N LEU A 34 -4.06 -4.97 7.25
CA LEU A 34 -4.43 -5.55 5.96
C LEU A 34 -3.80 -4.80 4.79
N TYR A 35 -3.74 -3.47 4.83
CA TYR A 35 -3.06 -2.69 3.79
C TYR A 35 -1.58 -3.04 3.70
N GLU A 36 -0.88 -3.15 4.83
CA GLU A 36 0.51 -3.62 4.84
C GLU A 36 0.66 -5.04 4.28
N ARG A 37 -0.33 -5.89 4.51
CA ARG A 37 -0.34 -7.25 3.96
C ARG A 37 -0.58 -7.24 2.46
N MET A 38 -1.52 -6.43 1.97
CA MET A 38 -1.76 -6.24 0.54
C MET A 38 -0.50 -5.73 -0.16
N ASP A 39 0.21 -4.79 0.47
CA ASP A 39 1.47 -4.27 -0.07
C ASP A 39 2.57 -5.34 -0.15
N ARG A 40 2.75 -6.16 0.89
CA ARG A 40 3.69 -7.29 0.83
C ARG A 40 3.26 -8.38 -0.16
N MET A 41 1.96 -8.65 -0.26
CA MET A 41 1.42 -9.68 -1.15
C MET A 41 1.37 -9.20 -2.61
N HIS A 42 1.40 -7.89 -2.88
CA HIS A 42 1.65 -7.36 -4.23
C HIS A 42 2.94 -7.92 -4.80
N ASP A 43 3.98 -8.05 -3.98
CA ASP A 43 5.30 -8.53 -4.42
C ASP A 43 5.33 -10.03 -4.75
N LEU A 44 4.24 -10.75 -4.47
CA LEU A 44 4.05 -12.11 -4.99
C LEU A 44 3.64 -12.09 -6.46
N GLY A 45 3.12 -10.99 -7.01
CA GLY A 45 2.74 -10.85 -8.41
C GLY A 45 1.31 -11.28 -8.79
N PRO A 46 0.27 -11.00 -7.97
CA PRO A 46 -1.11 -11.33 -8.34
C PRO A 46 -1.56 -10.54 -9.58
N ALA A 47 -2.40 -11.14 -10.42
CA ALA A 47 -2.98 -10.47 -11.57
C ALA A 47 -4.04 -9.41 -11.17
N PHE A 48 -4.74 -9.67 -10.07
CA PHE A 48 -5.72 -8.81 -9.41
C PHE A 48 -5.99 -9.28 -7.97
N ILE A 49 -6.68 -8.46 -7.19
CA ILE A 49 -7.23 -8.82 -5.87
C ILE A 49 -8.73 -8.59 -5.83
N ASP A 50 -9.43 -9.34 -4.99
CA ASP A 50 -10.85 -9.21 -4.72
C ASP A 50 -11.05 -8.64 -3.32
N ILE A 51 -12.04 -7.76 -3.18
CA ILE A 51 -12.45 -7.22 -1.88
C ILE A 51 -13.92 -7.53 -1.68
N THR A 52 -14.20 -8.38 -0.69
CA THR A 52 -15.55 -8.88 -0.44
C THR A 52 -16.51 -7.79 0.02
N TRP A 53 -17.79 -8.03 -0.24
CA TRP A 53 -18.90 -7.18 0.15
C TRP A 53 -19.67 -7.84 1.29
N GLY A 54 -19.81 -7.16 2.42
CA GLY A 54 -20.57 -7.69 3.55
C GLY A 54 -22.06 -7.81 3.25
N ALA A 55 -22.71 -8.87 3.76
CA ALA A 55 -24.14 -9.11 3.59
C ALA A 55 -24.99 -7.86 3.93
N GLY A 56 -25.98 -7.56 3.08
CA GLY A 56 -26.84 -6.38 3.19
C GLY A 56 -26.12 -5.03 3.08
N GLY A 57 -24.90 -5.00 2.54
CA GLY A 57 -24.08 -3.78 2.47
C GLY A 57 -23.49 -3.36 3.81
N ARG A 58 -23.45 -4.24 4.81
CA ARG A 58 -22.66 -4.02 6.03
C ARG A 58 -21.20 -3.85 5.61
N HIS A 59 -20.55 -2.75 6.02
CA HIS A 59 -19.19 -2.38 5.59
C HIS A 59 -19.03 -2.05 4.10
N SER A 60 -20.11 -1.75 3.36
CA SER A 60 -20.06 -1.28 1.96
C SER A 60 -19.16 -0.06 1.77
N THR A 61 -19.25 0.90 2.70
CA THR A 61 -18.39 2.09 2.71
C THR A 61 -16.91 1.73 2.80
N LEU A 62 -16.55 0.84 3.73
CA LEU A 62 -15.17 0.38 3.93
C LEU A 62 -14.67 -0.43 2.73
N THR A 63 -15.53 -1.23 2.10
CA THR A 63 -15.19 -1.97 0.86
C THR A 63 -14.79 -0.99 -0.24
N CYS A 64 -15.60 0.05 -0.47
CA CYS A 64 -15.30 1.08 -1.46
C CYS A 64 -14.01 1.87 -1.11
N GLU A 65 -13.77 2.16 0.17
CA GLU A 65 -12.54 2.81 0.64
C GLU A 65 -11.30 1.94 0.38
N MET A 66 -11.39 0.64 0.69
CA MET A 66 -10.30 -0.29 0.46
C MET A 66 -10.01 -0.50 -1.03
N VAL A 67 -11.05 -0.60 -1.87
CA VAL A 67 -10.90 -0.62 -3.34
C VAL A 67 -10.19 0.64 -3.82
N SER A 68 -10.60 1.81 -3.32
CA SER A 68 -9.95 3.07 -3.64
C SER A 68 -8.49 3.07 -3.22
N ALA A 69 -8.17 2.72 -1.97
CA ALA A 69 -6.81 2.68 -1.47
C ALA A 69 -5.92 1.69 -2.24
N ALA A 70 -6.43 0.48 -2.53
CA ALA A 70 -5.72 -0.54 -3.29
C ALA A 70 -5.37 -0.08 -4.72
N GLN A 71 -6.33 0.51 -5.44
CA GLN A 71 -6.08 1.09 -6.77
C GLN A 71 -5.11 2.27 -6.72
N THR A 72 -5.38 3.22 -5.82
CA THR A 72 -4.73 4.55 -5.84
C THR A 72 -3.35 4.55 -5.22
N ASN A 73 -3.19 3.94 -4.03
CA ASN A 73 -1.96 4.01 -3.25
C ASN A 73 -1.06 2.79 -3.48
N TYR A 74 -1.67 1.61 -3.69
CA TYR A 74 -0.93 0.35 -3.78
C TYR A 74 -0.82 -0.19 -5.20
N GLY A 75 -1.38 0.49 -6.21
CA GLY A 75 -1.28 0.06 -7.62
C GLY A 75 -1.84 -1.34 -7.90
N LEU A 76 -2.72 -1.85 -7.04
CA LEU A 76 -3.31 -3.18 -7.15
C LEU A 76 -4.58 -3.10 -8.00
N GLU A 77 -4.68 -3.94 -9.04
CA GLU A 77 -5.93 -4.06 -9.77
C GLU A 77 -6.95 -4.78 -8.89
N THR A 78 -8.11 -4.17 -8.72
CA THR A 78 -9.16 -4.66 -7.83
C THR A 78 -10.36 -5.19 -8.61
N CYS A 79 -11.00 -6.22 -8.04
CA CYS A 79 -12.36 -6.64 -8.32
C CYS A 79 -13.21 -6.35 -7.09
N MET A 80 -14.16 -5.43 -7.21
CA MET A 80 -15.05 -5.11 -6.09
C MET A 80 -16.23 -6.06 -6.10
N HIS A 81 -16.46 -6.79 -5.01
CA HIS A 81 -17.72 -7.52 -4.86
C HIS A 81 -18.87 -6.54 -4.72
N LEU A 82 -20.01 -6.86 -5.31
CA LEU A 82 -21.22 -6.07 -5.15
C LEU A 82 -22.42 -7.01 -5.12
N THR A 83 -23.13 -7.03 -3.98
CA THR A 83 -24.39 -7.78 -3.86
C THR A 83 -25.56 -6.92 -4.32
N CYS A 84 -26.66 -7.52 -4.76
CA CYS A 84 -27.85 -6.79 -5.19
C CYS A 84 -29.05 -6.93 -4.26
N THR A 85 -29.02 -7.88 -3.33
CA THR A 85 -30.10 -8.09 -2.35
C THR A 85 -29.87 -7.25 -1.10
N ASP A 86 -30.98 -6.88 -0.44
CA ASP A 86 -31.01 -6.08 0.79
C ASP A 86 -30.38 -4.69 0.67
N MET A 87 -30.24 -4.19 -0.56
CA MET A 87 -29.81 -2.84 -0.88
C MET A 87 -30.80 -2.20 -1.84
N GLY A 88 -31.28 -1.00 -1.52
CA GLY A 88 -32.03 -0.20 -2.47
C GLY A 88 -31.14 0.27 -3.62
N ARG A 89 -31.72 0.49 -4.81
CA ARG A 89 -31.01 0.96 -6.01
C ARG A 89 -30.05 2.14 -5.74
N PRO A 90 -30.39 3.17 -4.93
CA PRO A 90 -29.47 4.28 -4.64
C PRO A 90 -28.13 3.85 -4.02
N LYS A 91 -28.11 2.78 -3.20
CA LYS A 91 -26.85 2.26 -2.62
C LYS A 91 -25.99 1.57 -3.67
N ILE A 92 -26.61 0.85 -4.60
CA ILE A 92 -25.92 0.23 -5.73
C ILE A 92 -25.33 1.30 -6.64
N ASP A 93 -26.10 2.35 -6.93
CA ASP A 93 -25.65 3.50 -7.74
C ASP A 93 -24.45 4.20 -7.10
N GLU A 94 -24.53 4.46 -5.81
CA GLU A 94 -23.42 5.07 -5.07
C GLU A 94 -22.17 4.18 -5.04
N ALA A 95 -22.33 2.87 -4.83
CA ALA A 95 -21.22 1.92 -4.85
C ALA A 95 -20.53 1.86 -6.23
N LEU A 96 -21.32 1.75 -7.31
CA LEU A 96 -20.79 1.74 -8.69
C LEU A 96 -20.12 3.06 -9.04
N ARG A 97 -20.71 4.20 -8.64
CA ARG A 97 -20.11 5.52 -8.84
C ARG A 97 -18.78 5.65 -8.11
N ARG A 98 -18.67 5.14 -6.89
CA ARG A 98 -17.42 5.15 -6.12
C ARG A 98 -16.36 4.23 -6.73
N ALA A 99 -16.74 3.05 -7.21
CA ALA A 99 -15.83 2.16 -7.94
C ALA A 99 -15.33 2.80 -9.25
N TYR A 100 -16.22 3.45 -10.00
CA TYR A 100 -15.86 4.19 -11.20
C TYR A 100 -14.84 5.30 -10.88
N LYS A 101 -15.14 6.15 -9.89
CA LYS A 101 -14.27 7.26 -9.48
C LYS A 101 -12.94 6.82 -8.87
N SER A 102 -12.82 5.59 -8.38
CA SER A 102 -11.54 5.05 -7.91
C SER A 102 -10.67 4.47 -9.03
N GLY A 103 -11.16 4.40 -10.27
CA GLY A 103 -10.47 3.79 -11.40
C GLY A 103 -10.58 2.26 -11.43
N CYS A 104 -11.43 1.67 -10.57
CA CYS A 104 -11.76 0.26 -10.60
C CYS A 104 -12.54 -0.07 -11.87
N THR A 105 -12.11 -1.12 -12.57
CA THR A 105 -12.74 -1.55 -13.83
C THR A 105 -13.35 -2.94 -13.71
N ASN A 106 -13.47 -3.53 -12.52
CA ASN A 106 -13.93 -4.90 -12.35
C ASN A 106 -14.90 -5.04 -11.17
N ILE A 107 -16.06 -5.64 -11.43
CA ILE A 107 -17.10 -5.89 -10.42
C ILE A 107 -17.42 -7.38 -10.40
N LEU A 108 -17.42 -8.00 -9.21
CA LEU A 108 -18.00 -9.32 -9.01
C LEU A 108 -19.48 -9.15 -8.60
N ALA A 109 -20.38 -9.34 -9.56
CA ALA A 109 -21.81 -9.19 -9.36
C ALA A 109 -22.40 -10.42 -8.67
N LEU A 110 -22.91 -10.22 -7.46
CA LEU A 110 -23.42 -11.27 -6.59
C LEU A 110 -24.88 -11.01 -6.24
N ARG A 111 -25.62 -12.07 -5.90
CA ARG A 111 -26.96 -11.92 -5.33
C ARG A 111 -26.82 -11.31 -3.93
N GLY A 112 -26.09 -12.00 -3.06
CA GLY A 112 -26.02 -11.74 -1.62
C GLY A 112 -26.72 -12.85 -0.84
N ASP A 113 -26.24 -13.07 0.37
CA ASP A 113 -26.88 -13.93 1.36
C ASP A 113 -27.98 -13.15 2.09
N PRO A 114 -29.07 -13.81 2.55
CA PRO A 114 -30.06 -13.16 3.37
C PRO A 114 -29.44 -12.60 4.66
N PRO A 115 -30.03 -11.55 5.27
CA PRO A 115 -29.54 -11.02 6.54
C PRO A 115 -29.56 -12.12 7.60
N ARG A 116 -28.56 -12.17 8.49
CA ARG A 116 -28.45 -13.21 9.55
C ARG A 116 -29.69 -13.38 10.43
N GLU A 117 -30.56 -12.38 10.48
CA GLU A 117 -31.78 -12.33 11.28
C GLU A 117 -33.01 -12.88 10.51
N GLN A 118 -32.85 -13.26 9.24
CA GLN A 118 -33.90 -13.83 8.39
C GLN A 118 -33.42 -15.11 7.71
N GLU A 119 -34.11 -16.23 7.96
CA GLU A 119 -33.78 -17.51 7.33
C GLU A 119 -34.13 -17.56 5.83
N LYS A 120 -35.02 -16.68 5.36
CA LYS A 120 -35.48 -16.63 3.97
C LYS A 120 -35.39 -15.22 3.41
N TRP A 121 -34.92 -15.16 2.17
CA TRP A 121 -34.80 -13.93 1.39
C TRP A 121 -36.15 -13.26 1.12
N GLN A 122 -36.18 -11.92 1.15
CA GLN A 122 -37.30 -11.08 0.68
C GLN A 122 -36.78 -9.96 -0.24
N SER A 123 -37.55 -9.62 -1.27
CA SER A 123 -37.16 -8.56 -2.21
C SER A 123 -37.22 -7.18 -1.56
N SER A 124 -36.14 -6.40 -1.66
CA SER A 124 -36.18 -4.96 -1.36
C SER A 124 -36.87 -4.18 -2.50
N GLU A 125 -37.44 -3.02 -2.17
CA GLU A 125 -37.90 -2.05 -3.18
C GLU A 125 -36.72 -1.61 -4.05
N GLY A 126 -36.77 -1.91 -5.35
CA GLY A 126 -35.68 -1.61 -6.30
C GLY A 126 -35.50 -2.60 -7.45
N GLY A 127 -36.12 -3.78 -7.38
CA GLY A 127 -36.27 -4.69 -8.53
C GLY A 127 -35.10 -5.64 -8.82
N PHE A 128 -34.08 -5.72 -7.95
CA PHE A 128 -32.99 -6.69 -8.07
C PHE A 128 -33.31 -7.98 -7.31
N ARG A 129 -33.56 -9.08 -8.04
CA ARG A 129 -33.87 -10.38 -7.44
C ARG A 129 -32.70 -11.35 -7.53
N TYR A 130 -31.96 -11.29 -8.62
CA TYR A 130 -30.87 -12.20 -8.92
C TYR A 130 -29.64 -11.42 -9.39
N ALA A 131 -28.45 -12.03 -9.29
CA ALA A 131 -27.21 -11.43 -9.77
C ALA A 131 -27.27 -11.02 -11.25
N LYS A 132 -28.02 -11.75 -12.10
CA LYS A 132 -28.23 -11.38 -13.52
C LYS A 132 -28.88 -10.01 -13.70
N ASP A 133 -29.73 -9.59 -12.76
CA ASP A 133 -30.39 -8.29 -12.82
C ASP A 133 -29.37 -7.17 -12.57
N LEU A 134 -28.43 -7.40 -11.63
CA LEU A 134 -27.31 -6.50 -11.39
C LEU A 134 -26.36 -6.44 -12.60
N VAL A 135 -26.05 -7.57 -13.23
CA VAL A 135 -25.24 -7.62 -14.46
C VAL A 135 -25.87 -6.76 -15.55
N ARG A 136 -27.16 -6.97 -15.85
CA ARG A 136 -27.90 -6.17 -16.86
C ARG A 136 -27.88 -4.69 -16.52
N TYR A 137 -28.05 -4.35 -15.26
CA TYR A 137 -28.08 -2.96 -14.80
C TYR A 137 -26.73 -2.26 -14.95
N ILE A 138 -25.64 -2.92 -14.57
CA ILE A 138 -24.29 -2.38 -14.74
C ILE A 138 -24.03 -2.17 -16.23
N ARG A 139 -24.36 -3.15 -17.09
CA ARG A 139 -24.22 -3.03 -18.55
C ARG A 139 -25.05 -1.88 -19.12
N SER A 140 -26.31 -1.71 -18.72
CA SER A 140 -27.15 -0.63 -19.25
C SER A 140 -26.69 0.76 -18.80
N THR A 141 -26.02 0.86 -17.65
CA THR A 141 -25.64 2.14 -17.04
C THR A 141 -24.21 2.56 -17.39
N TYR A 142 -23.28 1.61 -17.43
CA TYR A 142 -21.84 1.84 -17.60
C TYR A 142 -21.25 1.20 -18.87
N GLY A 143 -22.07 0.52 -19.68
CA GLY A 143 -21.62 -0.16 -20.90
C GLY A 143 -20.51 -1.17 -20.62
N ASP A 144 -19.39 -1.01 -21.33
CA ASP A 144 -18.21 -1.87 -21.21
C ASP A 144 -17.13 -1.31 -20.27
N HIS A 145 -17.44 -0.26 -19.50
CA HIS A 145 -16.47 0.27 -18.54
C HIS A 145 -16.02 -0.80 -17.53
N PHE A 146 -16.99 -1.52 -16.94
CA PHE A 146 -16.72 -2.60 -16.00
C PHE A 146 -16.62 -3.95 -16.69
N ASP A 147 -15.59 -4.71 -16.35
CA ASP A 147 -15.57 -6.16 -16.50
C ASP A 147 -16.40 -6.78 -15.38
N ILE A 148 -17.27 -7.74 -15.69
CA ILE A 148 -18.28 -8.22 -14.74
C ILE A 148 -18.11 -9.71 -14.51
N GLY A 149 -17.60 -10.07 -13.34
CA GLY A 149 -17.56 -11.45 -12.88
C GLY A 149 -18.87 -11.88 -12.23
N VAL A 150 -19.13 -13.18 -12.21
CA VAL A 150 -20.23 -13.78 -11.42
C VAL A 150 -19.77 -15.04 -10.69
N ALA A 151 -20.44 -15.39 -9.59
CA ALA A 151 -20.15 -16.62 -8.86
C ALA A 151 -20.68 -17.88 -9.58
N GLY A 152 -19.94 -18.99 -9.49
CA GLY A 152 -20.35 -20.34 -9.90
C GLY A 152 -20.24 -21.34 -8.75
N TYR A 153 -21.05 -22.39 -8.75
CA TYR A 153 -21.13 -23.34 -7.63
C TYR A 153 -21.00 -24.78 -8.16
N PRO A 154 -19.78 -25.36 -8.16
CA PRO A 154 -19.54 -26.69 -8.73
C PRO A 154 -20.32 -27.81 -8.05
N GLU A 155 -20.64 -27.64 -6.77
CA GLU A 155 -21.26 -28.66 -5.91
C GLU A 155 -22.62 -28.22 -5.34
N GLY A 156 -23.20 -27.14 -5.86
CA GLY A 156 -24.43 -26.55 -5.35
C GLY A 156 -24.21 -25.47 -4.28
N CYS A 157 -25.31 -24.90 -3.79
CA CYS A 157 -25.31 -23.93 -2.70
C CYS A 157 -26.44 -24.20 -1.69
N ASP A 158 -26.40 -23.53 -0.54
CA ASP A 158 -27.30 -23.82 0.59
C ASP A 158 -28.79 -23.76 0.25
N ASP A 159 -29.18 -22.80 -0.58
CA ASP A 159 -30.56 -22.57 -1.00
C ASP A 159 -30.92 -23.24 -2.33
N GLN A 160 -29.95 -23.90 -2.99
CA GLN A 160 -30.18 -24.66 -4.22
C GLN A 160 -29.13 -25.78 -4.40
N PRO A 161 -29.47 -27.05 -4.09
CA PRO A 161 -28.56 -28.18 -4.30
C PRO A 161 -28.50 -28.66 -5.76
N ASP A 162 -29.45 -28.30 -6.62
CA ASP A 162 -29.48 -28.75 -8.01
C ASP A 162 -28.42 -28.02 -8.86
N THR A 163 -27.32 -28.73 -9.15
CA THR A 163 -26.20 -28.21 -9.92
C THR A 163 -26.52 -27.96 -11.39
N GLU A 164 -27.44 -28.73 -12.01
CA GLU A 164 -27.82 -28.52 -13.42
C GLU A 164 -28.60 -27.22 -13.56
N LEU A 165 -29.58 -27.00 -12.67
CA LEU A 165 -30.33 -25.74 -12.63
C LEU A 165 -29.42 -24.53 -12.37
N LEU A 166 -28.43 -24.68 -11.50
CA LEU A 166 -27.44 -23.61 -11.25
C LEU A 166 -26.56 -23.32 -12.47
N ILE A 167 -26.27 -24.30 -13.31
CA ILE A 167 -25.57 -24.08 -14.59
C ILE A 167 -26.46 -23.29 -15.56
N ASP A 168 -27.76 -23.59 -15.63
CA ASP A 168 -28.70 -22.82 -16.45
C ASP A 168 -28.78 -21.36 -15.98
N HIS A 169 -28.88 -21.12 -14.67
CA HIS A 169 -28.83 -19.77 -14.11
C HIS A 169 -27.46 -19.09 -14.28
N LEU A 170 -26.37 -19.85 -14.30
CA LEU A 170 -25.06 -19.33 -14.65
C LEU A 170 -25.02 -18.87 -16.11
N LYS A 171 -25.57 -19.67 -17.03
CA LYS A 171 -25.70 -19.30 -18.44
C LYS A 171 -26.51 -18.02 -18.60
N GLU A 172 -27.62 -17.87 -17.88
CA GLU A 172 -28.41 -16.63 -17.90
C GLU A 172 -27.62 -15.39 -17.44
N LYS A 173 -26.73 -15.54 -16.44
CA LYS A 173 -25.85 -14.45 -15.97
C LYS A 173 -24.79 -14.09 -17.02
N VAL A 174 -24.24 -15.10 -17.70
CA VAL A 174 -23.27 -14.90 -18.78
C VAL A 174 -23.94 -14.21 -19.97
N ASP A 175 -25.14 -14.67 -20.37
CA ASP A 175 -25.93 -14.07 -21.45
C ASP A 175 -26.37 -12.63 -21.13
N ALA A 176 -26.50 -12.29 -19.85
CA ALA A 176 -26.75 -10.93 -19.41
C ALA A 176 -25.53 -9.99 -19.58
N GLY A 177 -24.33 -10.52 -19.85
CA GLY A 177 -23.12 -9.75 -20.09
C GLY A 177 -21.99 -9.96 -19.08
N ALA A 178 -22.03 -11.03 -18.28
CA ALA A 178 -20.88 -11.40 -17.43
C ALA A 178 -19.74 -11.98 -18.28
N THR A 179 -18.50 -11.68 -17.90
CA THR A 179 -17.29 -11.91 -18.72
C THR A 179 -16.32 -12.91 -18.11
N PHE A 180 -16.52 -13.31 -16.86
CA PHE A 180 -15.80 -14.41 -16.21
C PHE A 180 -16.62 -14.97 -15.04
N VAL A 181 -16.27 -16.18 -14.60
CA VAL A 181 -16.90 -16.87 -13.48
C VAL A 181 -15.86 -17.16 -12.42
N VAL A 182 -16.15 -16.86 -11.15
CA VAL A 182 -15.35 -17.32 -10.00
C VAL A 182 -16.14 -18.42 -9.30
N SER A 183 -15.57 -19.62 -9.22
CA SER A 183 -16.23 -20.73 -8.52
C SER A 183 -16.15 -20.55 -7.01
N GLN A 184 -17.13 -21.06 -6.28
CA GLN A 184 -17.01 -21.36 -4.86
C GLN A 184 -15.81 -22.30 -4.63
N MET A 185 -15.25 -22.29 -3.40
CA MET A 185 -14.21 -23.24 -3.01
C MET A 185 -14.67 -24.69 -3.11
N PHE A 186 -13.72 -25.57 -3.43
CA PHE A 186 -13.88 -27.03 -3.51
C PHE A 186 -12.54 -27.69 -3.14
N TYR A 187 -12.55 -29.00 -2.86
CA TYR A 187 -11.32 -29.79 -2.66
C TYR A 187 -11.19 -30.98 -3.61
N ASP A 188 -12.29 -31.36 -4.29
CA ASP A 188 -12.29 -32.41 -5.30
C ASP A 188 -12.21 -31.83 -6.72
N VAL A 189 -11.03 -31.97 -7.33
CA VAL A 189 -10.76 -31.44 -8.68
C VAL A 189 -11.57 -32.15 -9.75
N ASP A 190 -11.90 -33.43 -9.59
CA ASP A 190 -12.63 -34.18 -10.62
C ASP A 190 -14.07 -33.70 -10.72
N ILE A 191 -14.70 -33.41 -9.57
CA ILE A 191 -16.04 -32.80 -9.52
C ILE A 191 -16.03 -31.43 -10.19
N PHE A 192 -15.03 -30.60 -9.90
CA PHE A 192 -14.88 -29.29 -10.53
C PHE A 192 -14.70 -29.39 -12.05
N LEU A 193 -13.82 -30.27 -12.55
CA LEU A 193 -13.58 -30.43 -13.99
C LEU A 193 -14.80 -30.98 -14.72
N ALA A 194 -15.56 -31.90 -14.09
CA ALA A 194 -16.83 -32.37 -14.63
C ALA A 194 -17.86 -31.23 -14.73
N TRP A 195 -17.92 -30.35 -13.72
CA TRP A 195 -18.77 -29.17 -13.75
C TRP A 195 -18.36 -28.17 -14.85
N VAL A 196 -17.05 -27.93 -15.03
CA VAL A 196 -16.52 -27.10 -16.12
C VAL A 196 -16.96 -27.66 -17.47
N LYS A 197 -16.84 -28.98 -17.69
CA LYS A 197 -17.28 -29.63 -18.93
C LYS A 197 -18.76 -29.38 -19.21
N LYS A 198 -19.63 -29.57 -18.21
CA LYS A 198 -21.07 -29.29 -18.33
C LYS A 198 -21.34 -27.82 -18.66
N CYS A 199 -20.62 -26.89 -18.03
CA CYS A 199 -20.71 -25.46 -18.36
C CYS A 199 -20.38 -25.20 -19.84
N ARG A 200 -19.32 -25.84 -20.37
CA ARG A 200 -18.96 -25.73 -21.81
C ARG A 200 -20.04 -26.32 -22.71
N GLU A 201 -20.62 -27.47 -22.36
CA GLU A 201 -21.73 -28.10 -23.08
C GLU A 201 -22.98 -27.20 -23.13
N ARG A 202 -23.16 -26.31 -22.14
CA ARG A 202 -24.24 -25.29 -22.14
C ARG A 202 -23.86 -23.98 -22.84
N GLY A 203 -22.71 -23.93 -23.51
CA GLY A 203 -22.26 -22.77 -24.26
C GLY A 203 -21.70 -21.65 -23.40
N ILE A 204 -21.33 -21.91 -22.14
CA ILE A 204 -20.59 -20.95 -21.32
C ILE A 204 -19.13 -20.97 -21.78
N THR A 205 -18.67 -19.93 -22.47
CA THR A 205 -17.32 -19.85 -23.05
C THR A 205 -16.39 -18.89 -22.32
N VAL A 206 -16.91 -18.07 -21.41
CA VAL A 206 -16.11 -17.17 -20.58
C VAL A 206 -15.14 -17.94 -19.67
N PRO A 207 -14.02 -17.32 -19.25
CA PRO A 207 -13.10 -17.92 -18.28
C PRO A 207 -13.82 -18.36 -17.01
N ILE A 208 -13.52 -19.57 -16.54
CA ILE A 208 -13.99 -20.11 -15.26
C ILE A 208 -12.78 -20.24 -14.35
N ILE A 209 -12.82 -19.53 -13.24
CA ILE A 209 -11.73 -19.39 -12.28
C ILE A 209 -12.03 -20.28 -11.06
N PRO A 210 -11.16 -21.24 -10.73
CA PRO A 210 -11.29 -22.07 -9.54
C PRO A 210 -10.96 -21.28 -8.28
N GLY A 211 -11.89 -21.31 -7.31
CA GLY A 211 -11.68 -20.81 -5.96
C GLY A 211 -10.90 -21.81 -5.10
N ILE A 212 -9.73 -21.41 -4.61
CA ILE A 212 -8.80 -22.24 -3.83
C ILE A 212 -8.73 -21.72 -2.40
N MET A 213 -8.96 -22.59 -1.42
CA MET A 213 -8.85 -22.24 0.00
C MET A 213 -7.63 -22.91 0.63
N PRO A 214 -6.56 -22.14 0.95
CA PRO A 214 -5.43 -22.65 1.72
C PRO A 214 -5.84 -23.12 3.11
N ILE A 215 -5.19 -24.19 3.61
CA ILE A 215 -5.39 -24.69 4.96
C ILE A 215 -4.41 -24.01 5.91
N SER A 216 -4.94 -23.30 6.92
CA SER A 216 -4.14 -22.69 7.98
C SER A 216 -4.15 -23.49 9.28
N THR A 217 -5.30 -24.06 9.64
CA THR A 217 -5.52 -24.88 10.85
C THR A 217 -6.61 -25.92 10.55
N HIS A 218 -6.59 -27.03 11.29
CA HIS A 218 -7.53 -28.14 11.06
C HIS A 218 -8.98 -27.71 11.31
N GLN A 219 -9.20 -26.97 12.40
CA GLN A 219 -10.52 -26.46 12.76
C GLN A 219 -11.07 -25.48 11.71
N ALA A 220 -10.22 -24.57 11.19
CA ALA A 220 -10.65 -23.63 10.16
C ALA A 220 -11.03 -24.34 8.86
N PHE A 221 -10.24 -25.35 8.46
CA PHE A 221 -10.51 -26.22 7.32
C PHE A 221 -11.87 -26.91 7.44
N LEU A 222 -12.09 -27.68 8.52
CA LEU A 222 -13.35 -28.41 8.73
C LEU A 222 -14.55 -27.48 8.74
N ARG A 223 -14.47 -26.37 9.49
CA ARG A 223 -15.55 -25.38 9.57
C ARG A 223 -15.93 -24.86 8.19
N ARG A 224 -14.96 -24.61 7.31
CA ARG A 224 -15.20 -24.11 5.96
C ARG A 224 -15.82 -25.18 5.07
N ALA A 225 -15.26 -26.39 5.05
CA ALA A 225 -15.81 -27.50 4.29
C ALA A 225 -17.26 -27.82 4.69
N THR A 226 -17.57 -27.83 5.99
CA THR A 226 -18.93 -28.04 6.48
C THR A 226 -19.87 -26.90 6.10
N TRP A 227 -19.42 -25.65 6.20
CA TRP A 227 -20.24 -24.49 5.86
C TRP A 227 -20.58 -24.44 4.37
N THR A 228 -19.62 -24.74 3.48
CA THR A 228 -19.85 -24.76 2.03
C THR A 228 -20.47 -26.07 1.54
N LYS A 229 -20.53 -27.10 2.40
CA LYS A 229 -20.98 -28.45 2.07
C LYS A 229 -20.26 -29.06 0.86
N CYS A 230 -18.99 -28.68 0.64
CA CYS A 230 -18.19 -29.22 -0.45
C CYS A 230 -17.68 -30.62 -0.12
N HIS A 231 -17.51 -31.45 -1.14
CA HIS A 231 -16.88 -32.75 -1.02
C HIS A 231 -15.39 -32.59 -0.73
N VAL A 232 -14.94 -33.26 0.33
CA VAL A 232 -13.52 -33.36 0.72
C VAL A 232 -13.08 -34.79 0.45
N PRO A 233 -12.08 -35.02 -0.43
CA PRO A 233 -11.59 -36.38 -0.66
C PRO A 233 -11.02 -37.01 0.62
N GLU A 234 -11.31 -38.29 0.86
CA GLU A 234 -10.95 -39.01 2.10
C GLU A 234 -9.45 -38.93 2.46
N LYS A 235 -8.60 -38.84 1.45
CA LYS A 235 -7.15 -38.66 1.63
C LYS A 235 -6.79 -37.41 2.44
N TRP A 236 -7.59 -36.35 2.37
CA TRP A 236 -7.34 -35.11 3.13
C TRP A 236 -7.58 -35.33 4.62
N TYR A 237 -8.68 -36.00 5.00
CA TYR A 237 -8.95 -36.36 6.39
C TYR A 237 -7.87 -37.30 6.93
N THR A 238 -7.52 -38.33 6.15
CA THR A 238 -6.47 -39.29 6.53
C THR A 238 -5.12 -38.61 6.78
N ALA A 239 -4.78 -37.59 5.98
CA ALA A 239 -3.52 -36.86 6.12
C ALA A 239 -3.52 -35.84 7.27
N LEU A 240 -4.65 -35.16 7.53
CA LEU A 240 -4.72 -34.04 8.46
C LEU A 240 -5.15 -34.44 9.89
N GLU A 241 -5.98 -35.46 10.04
CA GLU A 241 -6.50 -35.89 11.35
C GLU A 241 -5.40 -36.27 12.36
N PRO A 242 -4.29 -36.96 11.97
CA PRO A 242 -3.20 -37.28 12.90
C PRO A 242 -2.47 -36.05 13.45
N VAL A 243 -2.45 -34.95 12.69
CA VAL A 243 -1.74 -33.71 13.04
C VAL A 243 -2.66 -32.59 13.50
N LYS A 244 -3.96 -32.86 13.72
CA LYS A 244 -5.00 -31.83 13.93
C LYS A 244 -4.75 -30.80 15.03
N ASN A 245 -3.88 -31.11 15.99
CA ASN A 245 -3.52 -30.25 17.12
C ASN A 245 -2.16 -29.54 16.94
N ASP A 246 -1.51 -29.71 15.79
CA ASP A 246 -0.25 -29.05 15.41
C ASP A 246 -0.50 -28.18 14.17
N ASP A 247 -0.75 -26.89 14.39
CA ASP A 247 -1.00 -25.91 13.33
C ASP A 247 0.21 -25.74 12.37
N GLY A 248 1.42 -26.09 12.80
CA GLY A 248 2.61 -26.10 11.95
C GLY A 248 2.52 -27.24 10.94
N ALA A 249 2.39 -28.47 11.45
CA ALA A 249 2.28 -29.67 10.62
C ALA A 249 1.03 -29.66 9.72
N VAL A 250 -0.11 -29.18 10.22
CA VAL A 250 -1.35 -29.01 9.42
C VAL A 250 -1.11 -28.09 8.24
N LYS A 251 -0.34 -27.00 8.41
CA LYS A 251 -0.07 -26.05 7.34
C LYS A 251 0.86 -26.65 6.29
N GLU A 252 1.86 -27.42 6.69
CA GLU A 252 2.79 -28.10 5.77
C GLU A 252 2.09 -29.19 4.94
N ILE A 253 1.34 -30.08 5.60
CA ILE A 253 0.56 -31.13 4.90
C ILE A 253 -0.55 -30.49 4.05
N GLY A 254 -1.21 -29.46 4.58
CA GLY A 254 -2.22 -28.69 3.86
C GLY A 254 -1.66 -28.00 2.61
N ARG A 255 -0.43 -27.47 2.66
CA ARG A 255 0.28 -26.95 1.49
C ARG A 255 0.39 -28.03 0.42
N ASP A 256 0.89 -29.22 0.76
CA ASP A 256 1.15 -30.29 -0.21
C ASP A 256 -0.14 -30.77 -0.90
N LEU A 257 -1.22 -30.93 -0.12
CA LEU A 257 -2.55 -31.30 -0.64
C LEU A 257 -3.11 -30.25 -1.61
N VAL A 258 -3.02 -28.96 -1.24
CA VAL A 258 -3.51 -27.86 -2.08
C VAL A 258 -2.62 -27.67 -3.31
N VAL A 259 -1.31 -27.88 -3.20
CA VAL A 259 -0.37 -27.85 -4.34
C VAL A 259 -0.72 -28.96 -5.34
N GLU A 260 -0.97 -30.19 -4.89
CA GLU A 260 -1.39 -31.29 -5.76
C GLU A 260 -2.69 -30.94 -6.50
N MET A 261 -3.66 -30.39 -5.77
CA MET A 261 -4.93 -29.88 -6.33
C MET A 261 -4.68 -28.82 -7.40
N CYS A 262 -3.83 -27.82 -7.12
CA CYS A 262 -3.51 -26.74 -8.05
C CYS A 262 -2.77 -27.25 -9.30
N ARG A 263 -1.81 -28.17 -9.16
CA ARG A 263 -1.11 -28.79 -10.29
C ARG A 263 -2.09 -29.50 -11.23
N LYS A 264 -3.01 -30.30 -10.67
CA LYS A 264 -4.06 -30.98 -11.46
C LYS A 264 -4.98 -30.01 -12.22
N ILE A 265 -5.30 -28.85 -11.63
CA ILE A 265 -6.08 -27.79 -12.29
C ILE A 265 -5.30 -27.15 -13.44
N LEU A 266 -4.03 -26.83 -13.22
CA LEU A 266 -3.15 -26.23 -14.23
C LEU A 266 -2.94 -27.20 -15.40
N ASP A 267 -2.71 -28.49 -15.12
CA ASP A 267 -2.54 -29.56 -16.12
C ASP A 267 -3.80 -29.75 -16.99
N ALA A 268 -4.98 -29.44 -16.45
CA ALA A 268 -6.24 -29.44 -17.19
C ALA A 268 -6.43 -28.20 -18.10
N GLY A 269 -5.44 -27.30 -18.17
CA GLY A 269 -5.45 -26.11 -19.02
C GLY A 269 -6.12 -24.89 -18.39
N ILE A 270 -6.48 -24.93 -17.10
CA ILE A 270 -7.05 -23.80 -16.36
C ILE A 270 -5.91 -23.03 -15.71
N LEU A 271 -5.47 -21.95 -16.35
CA LEU A 271 -4.22 -21.25 -16.03
C LEU A 271 -4.38 -20.08 -15.04
N HIS A 272 -5.49 -20.01 -14.30
CA HIS A 272 -5.66 -19.02 -13.24
C HIS A 272 -6.14 -19.68 -11.95
N LEU A 273 -5.58 -19.29 -10.81
CA LEU A 273 -5.95 -19.78 -9.47
C LEU A 273 -6.38 -18.61 -8.59
N HIS A 274 -7.59 -18.65 -8.02
CA HIS A 274 -8.08 -17.58 -7.15
C HIS A 274 -8.03 -18.02 -5.68
N PHE A 275 -7.23 -17.35 -4.85
CA PHE A 275 -6.99 -17.78 -3.48
C PHE A 275 -7.83 -17.00 -2.46
N TYR A 276 -8.65 -17.71 -1.69
CA TYR A 276 -9.33 -17.18 -0.51
C TYR A 276 -8.36 -17.05 0.66
N THR A 277 -7.72 -15.88 0.78
CA THR A 277 -6.59 -15.68 1.71
C THR A 277 -7.00 -15.67 3.19
N MET A 278 -8.28 -15.40 3.47
CA MET A 278 -8.76 -15.15 4.83
C MET A 278 -8.01 -14.02 5.54
N ASN A 279 -7.50 -13.03 4.79
CA ASN A 279 -6.62 -11.97 5.29
C ASN A 279 -5.33 -12.53 5.94
N LEU A 280 -4.86 -13.70 5.52
CA LEU A 280 -3.60 -14.31 5.94
C LEU A 280 -2.69 -14.50 4.71
N ALA A 281 -1.37 -14.43 4.91
CA ALA A 281 -0.40 -14.51 3.81
C ALA A 281 0.33 -15.85 3.74
N GLN A 282 0.65 -16.44 4.91
CA GLN A 282 1.64 -17.52 4.98
C GLN A 282 1.27 -18.77 4.17
N ALA A 283 0.06 -19.32 4.37
CA ALA A 283 -0.36 -20.55 3.70
C ALA A 283 -0.43 -20.36 2.18
N THR A 284 -0.98 -19.23 1.72
CA THR A 284 -1.02 -18.86 0.30
C THR A 284 0.39 -18.73 -0.29
N ARG A 285 1.30 -18.03 0.40
CA ARG A 285 2.70 -17.87 -0.02
C ARG A 285 3.39 -19.22 -0.21
N MET A 286 3.27 -20.11 0.78
CA MET A 286 3.87 -21.45 0.72
C MET A 286 3.39 -22.26 -0.50
N ILE A 287 2.11 -22.16 -0.85
CA ILE A 287 1.55 -22.83 -2.04
C ILE A 287 2.12 -22.21 -3.33
N LEU A 288 2.16 -20.88 -3.43
CA LEU A 288 2.68 -20.20 -4.63
C LEU A 288 4.17 -20.46 -4.85
N GLU A 289 4.97 -20.51 -3.78
CA GLU A 289 6.39 -20.82 -3.86
C GLU A 289 6.61 -22.24 -4.39
N GLU A 290 5.88 -23.23 -3.85
CA GLU A 290 5.96 -24.64 -4.26
C GLU A 290 5.42 -24.89 -5.69
N LEU A 291 4.52 -24.03 -6.17
CA LEU A 291 4.06 -24.03 -7.56
C LEU A 291 5.01 -23.28 -8.53
N ASN A 292 6.11 -22.70 -8.03
CA ASN A 292 7.01 -21.83 -8.78
C ASN A 292 6.29 -20.64 -9.45
N LEU A 293 5.35 -20.01 -8.73
CA LEU A 293 4.52 -18.91 -9.25
C LEU A 293 4.92 -17.53 -8.70
N THR A 294 5.83 -17.45 -7.73
CA THR A 294 6.33 -16.15 -7.24
C THR A 294 7.48 -15.65 -8.12
N PRO A 295 7.80 -14.35 -8.11
CA PRO A 295 8.95 -13.83 -8.86
C PRO A 295 10.27 -14.51 -8.46
N GLU A 296 10.42 -14.80 -7.16
CA GLU A 296 11.59 -15.47 -6.61
C GLU A 296 11.76 -16.90 -7.13
N THR A 297 10.67 -17.68 -7.19
CA THR A 297 10.74 -19.11 -7.57
C THR A 297 10.55 -19.36 -9.06
N SER A 298 9.80 -18.51 -9.76
CA SER A 298 9.60 -18.62 -11.22
C SER A 298 10.79 -18.09 -12.03
N GLY A 299 11.63 -17.23 -11.44
CA GLY A 299 12.66 -16.48 -12.15
C GLY A 299 12.12 -15.38 -13.07
N VAL A 300 10.80 -15.17 -13.11
CA VAL A 300 10.16 -14.11 -13.88
C VAL A 300 9.97 -12.90 -12.95
N PRO A 301 10.74 -11.81 -13.12
CA PRO A 301 10.63 -10.64 -12.26
C PRO A 301 9.25 -9.98 -12.40
N LEU A 302 8.79 -9.33 -11.33
CA LEU A 302 7.62 -8.46 -11.40
C LEU A 302 7.83 -7.40 -12.48
N SER A 303 6.78 -7.15 -13.26
CA SER A 303 6.77 -6.01 -14.17
C SER A 303 6.85 -4.71 -13.36
N LYS A 304 7.99 -4.03 -13.45
CA LYS A 304 8.21 -2.70 -12.89
C LYS A 304 8.25 -1.70 -14.06
N PRO A 305 7.11 -1.16 -14.52
CA PRO A 305 7.10 -0.24 -15.67
C PRO A 305 7.85 1.06 -15.39
N LEU A 306 7.93 1.47 -14.12
CA LEU A 306 8.57 2.68 -13.60
C LEU A 306 9.35 2.32 -12.32
N PRO A 307 10.29 3.18 -11.85
CA PRO A 307 11.04 2.95 -10.61
C PRO A 307 10.17 3.09 -9.34
N TRP A 308 8.92 3.51 -9.49
CA TRP A 308 7.90 3.55 -8.46
C TRP A 308 6.63 2.86 -8.97
N ARG A 309 5.78 2.40 -8.04
CA ARG A 309 4.56 1.67 -8.39
C ARG A 309 3.50 2.64 -8.95
N PRO A 310 3.01 2.45 -10.20
CA PRO A 310 1.99 3.33 -10.77
C PRO A 310 0.67 3.27 -10.01
N SER A 311 0.01 4.42 -9.90
CA SER A 311 -1.36 4.48 -9.39
C SER A 311 -2.32 3.96 -10.46
N LEU A 312 -3.28 3.13 -10.06
CA LEU A 312 -4.40 2.72 -10.91
C LEU A 312 -5.67 3.54 -10.63
N GLY A 313 -5.52 4.67 -9.93
CA GLY A 313 -6.58 5.64 -9.70
C GLY A 313 -7.15 6.20 -11.00
N PHE A 314 -8.38 6.71 -10.94
CA PHE A 314 -9.02 7.35 -12.08
C PHE A 314 -8.17 8.53 -12.60
N GLY A 315 -7.97 8.61 -13.91
CA GLY A 315 -7.15 9.65 -14.55
C GLY A 315 -5.62 9.50 -14.39
N ARG A 316 -5.12 8.63 -13.51
CA ARG A 316 -3.68 8.55 -13.17
C ARG A 316 -2.88 7.51 -13.94
N ARG A 317 -3.51 6.67 -14.76
CA ARG A 317 -2.82 5.57 -15.47
C ARG A 317 -1.73 6.05 -16.44
N GLU A 318 -1.79 7.31 -16.85
CA GLU A 318 -0.83 7.96 -17.74
C GLU A 318 0.24 8.77 -17.00
N GLU A 319 0.17 8.85 -15.67
CA GLU A 319 1.18 9.51 -14.86
C GLU A 319 2.49 8.72 -14.96
N THR A 320 3.54 9.36 -15.49
CA THR A 320 4.83 8.70 -15.71
C THR A 320 6.02 9.42 -15.07
N VAL A 321 5.82 10.60 -14.49
CA VAL A 321 6.87 11.40 -13.86
C VAL A 321 6.42 11.88 -12.49
N ARG A 322 7.30 11.84 -11.47
CA ARG A 322 7.07 12.37 -10.13
C ARG A 322 8.29 13.10 -9.55
N PRO A 323 8.10 14.07 -8.64
CA PRO A 323 9.17 14.59 -7.81
C PRO A 323 9.64 13.53 -6.81
N ILE A 324 10.96 13.43 -6.60
CA ILE A 324 11.54 12.39 -5.73
C ILE A 324 11.15 12.51 -4.25
N PHE A 325 10.69 13.68 -3.81
CA PHE A 325 10.50 14.02 -2.40
C PHE A 325 9.51 13.12 -1.65
N TRP A 326 8.43 12.69 -2.33
CA TRP A 326 7.42 11.80 -1.74
C TRP A 326 7.68 10.31 -2.00
N ARG A 327 8.89 9.93 -2.44
CA ARG A 327 9.25 8.53 -2.72
C ARG A 327 8.86 7.58 -1.59
N ASN A 328 9.04 8.00 -0.33
CA ASN A 328 8.77 7.20 0.85
C ASN A 328 7.39 7.49 1.50
N ARG A 329 6.54 8.30 0.84
CA ARG A 329 5.21 8.74 1.31
C ARG A 329 4.20 8.81 0.15
N ILE A 330 4.05 7.71 -0.58
CA ILE A 330 3.22 7.62 -1.80
C ILE A 330 1.77 8.04 -1.53
N ALA A 331 1.17 7.58 -0.43
CA ALA A 331 -0.21 7.92 -0.09
C ALA A 331 -0.41 9.44 0.10
N SER A 332 0.57 10.13 0.67
CA SER A 332 0.53 11.58 0.82
C SER A 332 0.59 12.29 -0.54
N TYR A 333 1.51 11.88 -1.42
CA TYR A 333 1.59 12.43 -2.78
C TYR A 333 0.29 12.26 -3.54
N ILE A 334 -0.31 11.06 -3.52
CA ILE A 334 -1.59 10.80 -4.18
C ILE A 334 -2.68 11.71 -3.61
N ALA A 335 -2.79 11.80 -2.29
CA ALA A 335 -3.81 12.64 -1.65
C ALA A 335 -3.65 14.12 -2.05
N ARG A 336 -2.43 14.65 -1.97
CA ARG A 336 -2.12 16.06 -2.31
C ARG A 336 -2.24 16.42 -3.78
N THR A 337 -2.31 15.42 -4.66
CA THR A 337 -2.49 15.62 -6.12
C THR A 337 -3.85 15.12 -6.61
N THR A 338 -4.79 14.77 -5.71
CA THR A 338 -6.09 14.17 -6.10
C THR A 338 -6.96 15.10 -6.93
N GLU A 339 -6.90 16.40 -6.67
CA GLU A 339 -7.70 17.43 -7.37
C GLU A 339 -7.03 17.94 -8.65
N TRP A 340 -5.99 17.26 -9.16
CA TRP A 340 -5.35 17.63 -10.42
C TRP A 340 -6.20 17.15 -11.60
N ASP A 341 -6.43 18.04 -12.57
CA ASP A 341 -7.16 17.73 -13.80
C ASP A 341 -6.35 16.84 -14.75
N GLU A 342 -5.04 17.10 -14.85
CA GLU A 342 -4.09 16.37 -15.68
C GLU A 342 -2.85 15.96 -14.87
N PHE A 343 -2.29 14.79 -15.19
CA PHE A 343 -1.10 14.27 -14.53
C PHE A 343 0.11 14.28 -15.48
N PRO A 344 1.32 14.61 -15.00
CA PRO A 344 2.50 14.70 -15.85
C PRO A 344 2.83 13.39 -16.58
N ASN A 345 2.96 13.51 -17.91
CA ASN A 345 3.31 12.43 -18.81
C ASN A 345 4.54 12.78 -19.65
N GLY A 346 5.62 12.00 -19.52
CA GLY A 346 6.88 12.16 -20.24
C GLY A 346 7.79 13.25 -19.67
N ARG A 347 7.38 14.51 -19.70
CA ARG A 347 8.12 15.62 -19.06
C ARG A 347 7.29 16.24 -17.95
N TRP A 348 7.96 16.66 -16.89
CA TRP A 348 7.32 17.46 -15.86
C TRP A 348 7.04 18.86 -16.43
N GLY A 349 5.76 19.20 -16.54
CA GLY A 349 5.31 20.50 -17.04
C GLY A 349 5.49 21.61 -16.01
N ASP A 350 4.82 22.73 -16.26
CA ASP A 350 4.79 23.85 -15.33
C ASP A 350 3.96 23.53 -14.08
N SER A 351 4.61 23.18 -12.97
CA SER A 351 3.96 22.85 -11.68
C SER A 351 3.28 24.04 -11.00
N ARG A 352 3.26 25.22 -11.62
CA ARG A 352 2.50 26.38 -11.13
C ARG A 352 0.98 26.20 -11.30
N SER A 353 0.52 25.18 -12.04
CA SER A 353 -0.88 24.79 -12.10
C SER A 353 -1.01 23.30 -12.43
N PRO A 354 -1.59 22.45 -11.56
CA PRO A 354 -2.29 22.72 -10.30
C PRO A 354 -1.35 22.71 -9.07
N ALA A 355 -1.66 23.53 -8.04
CA ALA A 355 -0.91 23.52 -6.79
C ALA A 355 -1.14 22.21 -6.01
N PHE A 356 -0.14 21.77 -5.24
CA PHE A 356 -0.33 20.68 -4.27
C PHE A 356 -1.36 21.10 -3.23
N GLY A 357 -2.29 20.21 -2.90
CA GLY A 357 -3.32 20.46 -1.90
C GLY A 357 -2.75 20.71 -0.50
N GLU A 358 -3.51 21.44 0.33
CA GLU A 358 -3.15 21.80 1.71
C GLU A 358 -3.08 20.57 2.63
N LEU A 359 -2.09 20.52 3.52
CA LEU A 359 -1.82 19.34 4.37
C LEU A 359 -3.00 18.93 5.25
N ASP A 360 -3.72 19.90 5.83
CA ASP A 360 -4.80 19.64 6.78
C ASP A 360 -6.05 19.04 6.10
N ALA A 361 -6.23 19.25 4.79
CA ALA A 361 -7.37 18.73 4.03
C ALA A 361 -7.28 17.22 3.76
N TYR A 362 -6.08 16.63 3.83
CA TYR A 362 -5.82 15.25 3.36
C TYR A 362 -5.40 14.26 4.45
N GLY A 363 -5.48 14.66 5.74
CA GLY A 363 -5.12 13.77 6.85
C GLY A 363 -3.66 13.32 6.84
N VAL A 364 -2.76 14.16 6.30
CA VAL A 364 -1.32 13.90 6.24
C VAL A 364 -0.76 13.86 7.66
N GLY A 365 -0.17 12.74 8.05
CA GLY A 365 0.37 12.56 9.40
C GLY A 365 1.19 11.29 9.56
N LEU A 366 1.58 11.01 10.81
CA LEU A 366 2.36 9.83 11.16
C LEU A 366 1.51 8.55 11.14
N LYS A 367 2.11 7.48 10.64
CA LYS A 367 1.51 6.14 10.66
C LYS A 367 1.58 5.53 12.07
N GLY A 368 0.42 5.18 12.64
CA GLY A 368 0.29 4.52 13.95
C GLY A 368 -0.11 5.47 15.09
N SER A 369 -0.37 4.92 16.28
CA SER A 369 -0.68 5.72 17.48
C SER A 369 0.58 6.35 18.08
N ASN A 370 0.39 7.37 18.92
CA ASN A 370 1.48 7.96 19.69
C ASN A 370 2.21 6.93 20.55
N GLU A 371 1.50 5.99 21.20
CA GLU A 371 2.17 4.96 22.01
C GLU A 371 3.00 4.01 21.15
N SER A 372 2.48 3.60 19.97
CA SER A 372 3.23 2.78 19.03
C SER A 372 4.49 3.50 18.55
N ASN A 373 4.39 4.79 18.27
CA ASN A 373 5.50 5.60 17.78
C ASN A 373 6.55 5.85 18.86
N ILE A 374 6.14 6.09 20.11
CA ILE A 374 7.07 6.16 21.26
C ILE A 374 7.78 4.82 21.47
N LYS A 375 7.06 3.70 21.36
CA LYS A 375 7.66 2.37 21.49
C LYS A 375 8.71 2.11 20.41
N LEU A 376 8.47 2.61 19.20
CA LEU A 376 9.36 2.44 18.07
C LEU A 376 10.60 3.36 18.14
N TRP A 377 10.39 4.65 18.39
CA TRP A 377 11.47 5.66 18.32
C TRP A 377 12.11 5.99 19.68
N GLY A 378 11.61 5.40 20.76
CA GLY A 378 12.09 5.66 22.11
C GLY A 378 11.77 7.07 22.59
N LYS A 379 12.52 7.54 23.59
CA LYS A 379 12.39 8.87 24.22
C LYS A 379 13.74 9.59 24.16
N PRO A 380 14.13 10.11 22.98
CA PRO A 380 15.44 10.74 22.81
C PRO A 380 15.56 11.97 23.73
N SER A 381 16.74 12.19 24.28
CA SER A 381 17.06 13.34 25.15
C SER A 381 18.28 14.11 24.67
N ARG A 382 19.06 13.54 23.75
CA ARG A 382 20.22 14.13 23.09
C ARG A 382 20.04 14.04 21.58
N LEU A 383 20.69 14.94 20.84
CA LEU A 383 20.71 14.84 19.38
C LEU A 383 21.41 13.53 18.93
N ARG A 384 22.38 13.02 19.71
CA ARG A 384 22.98 11.69 19.50
C ARG A 384 21.94 10.56 19.48
N ASP A 385 20.95 10.59 20.36
CA ASP A 385 19.89 9.56 20.39
C ASP A 385 19.08 9.56 19.08
N ILE A 386 18.86 10.74 18.49
CA ILE A 386 18.19 10.90 17.19
C ILE A 386 19.10 10.45 16.05
N ALA A 387 20.39 10.81 16.08
CA ALA A 387 21.39 10.36 15.11
C ALA A 387 21.47 8.82 15.06
N ASP A 388 21.50 8.17 16.23
CA ASP A 388 21.51 6.72 16.36
C ASP A 388 20.19 6.11 15.87
N LEU A 389 19.05 6.75 16.09
CA LEU A 389 17.76 6.32 15.54
C LEU A 389 17.82 6.25 14.00
N PHE A 390 18.32 7.29 13.34
CA PHE A 390 18.44 7.33 11.89
C PHE A 390 19.44 6.29 11.37
N ALA A 391 20.58 6.12 12.04
CA ALA A 391 21.55 5.08 11.70
C ALA A 391 20.96 3.66 11.86
N ASN A 392 20.20 3.41 12.92
CA ASN A 392 19.52 2.14 13.15
C ASN A 392 18.47 1.83 12.07
N PHE A 393 17.77 2.85 11.56
CA PHE A 393 16.87 2.71 10.41
C PHE A 393 17.63 2.28 9.14
N VAL A 394 18.73 2.95 8.83
CA VAL A 394 19.59 2.59 7.67
C VAL A 394 20.17 1.18 7.84
N GLU A 395 20.53 0.78 9.06
CA GLU A 395 21.00 -0.57 9.38
C GLU A 395 19.91 -1.65 9.25
N GLY A 396 18.63 -1.28 9.11
CA GLY A 396 17.49 -2.20 9.03
C GLY A 396 16.99 -2.69 10.40
N ARG A 397 17.42 -2.05 11.49
CA ARG A 397 16.95 -2.35 12.86
C ARG A 397 15.62 -1.69 13.21
N LEU A 398 15.21 -0.69 12.42
CA LEU A 398 13.92 -0.01 12.54
C LEU A 398 13.16 -0.15 11.22
N ASP A 399 11.85 -0.35 11.32
CA ASP A 399 10.97 -0.54 10.16
C ASP A 399 10.61 0.78 9.47
N ARG A 400 10.57 1.90 10.21
CA ARG A 400 10.16 3.22 9.70
C ARG A 400 10.69 4.43 10.51
N LEU A 401 10.68 5.59 9.86
CA LEU A 401 10.95 6.92 10.44
C LEU A 401 9.74 7.85 10.17
N PRO A 402 9.65 9.03 10.80
CA PRO A 402 8.58 9.99 10.50
C PRO A 402 8.41 10.33 9.01
N TRP A 403 9.52 10.34 8.26
CA TRP A 403 9.57 10.66 6.83
C TRP A 403 9.55 9.44 5.90
N SER A 404 9.60 8.21 6.44
CA SER A 404 9.61 6.97 5.64
C SER A 404 8.62 5.97 6.21
N GLU A 405 7.56 5.64 5.47
CA GLU A 405 6.50 4.73 5.95
C GLU A 405 6.83 3.25 5.83
N GLY A 406 7.95 2.93 5.17
CA GLY A 406 8.50 1.59 5.00
C GLY A 406 9.99 1.52 5.30
N SER A 407 10.53 0.31 5.24
CA SER A 407 11.93 0.02 5.51
C SER A 407 12.82 0.46 4.35
N ILE A 408 14.12 0.59 4.64
CA ILE A 408 15.11 0.97 3.62
C ILE A 408 15.15 -0.04 2.47
N SER A 409 15.18 0.46 1.23
CA SER A 409 15.29 -0.35 0.02
C SER A 409 16.71 -0.88 -0.19
N ALA A 410 16.83 -2.06 -0.80
CA ALA A 410 18.12 -2.64 -1.22
C ALA A 410 18.91 -1.74 -2.20
N GLU A 411 18.25 -0.77 -2.85
CA GLU A 411 18.91 0.25 -3.68
C GLU A 411 19.98 1.02 -2.90
N ALA A 412 19.75 1.27 -1.61
CA ALA A 412 20.66 2.01 -0.75
C ALA A 412 21.87 1.19 -0.29
N ASP A 413 21.93 -0.12 -0.55
CA ASP A 413 23.01 -0.99 -0.05
C ASP A 413 24.40 -0.50 -0.47
N SER A 414 24.52 0.03 -1.69
CA SER A 414 25.77 0.59 -2.24
C SER A 414 26.28 1.84 -1.50
N ILE A 415 25.39 2.59 -0.83
CA ILE A 415 25.70 3.84 -0.11
C ILE A 415 25.40 3.73 1.39
N LYS A 416 25.13 2.51 1.88
CA LYS A 416 24.66 2.25 3.24
C LYS A 416 25.67 2.70 4.30
N SER A 417 26.95 2.44 4.07
CA SER A 417 28.03 2.85 4.98
C SER A 417 28.11 4.37 5.11
N ASP A 418 28.02 5.09 3.99
CA ASP A 418 28.09 6.54 3.96
C ASP A 418 26.90 7.14 4.71
N LEU A 419 25.69 6.64 4.44
CA LEU A 419 24.47 7.03 5.14
C LEU A 419 24.60 6.82 6.64
N ILE A 420 25.09 5.67 7.10
CA ILE A 420 25.31 5.41 8.54
C ILE A 420 26.30 6.42 9.13
N GLN A 421 27.41 6.69 8.44
CA GLN A 421 28.46 7.59 8.92
C GLN A 421 27.97 9.03 9.05
N ILE A 422 27.23 9.56 8.07
CA ILE A 422 26.69 10.92 8.14
C ILE A 422 25.60 11.02 9.20
N ASN A 423 24.71 10.02 9.31
CA ASN A 423 23.63 10.04 10.30
C ASN A 423 24.16 10.01 11.73
N ARG A 424 25.18 9.20 12.03
CA ARG A 424 25.84 9.16 13.36
C ARG A 424 26.49 10.49 13.76
N ARG A 425 26.78 11.37 12.79
CA ARG A 425 27.28 12.74 12.99
C ARG A 425 26.17 13.80 12.94
N ALA A 426 24.90 13.37 13.02
CA ALA A 426 23.69 14.20 12.96
C ALA A 426 23.46 14.93 11.63
N PHE A 427 23.91 14.38 10.51
CA PHE A 427 23.42 14.72 9.17
C PHE A 427 22.26 13.78 8.83
N LEU A 428 21.05 14.17 9.24
CA LEU A 428 19.91 13.26 9.36
C LEU A 428 19.22 13.02 8.00
N SER A 429 19.58 11.93 7.31
CA SER A 429 19.10 11.62 5.96
C SER A 429 17.65 11.10 5.96
N ILE A 430 16.80 11.63 5.09
CA ILE A 430 15.40 11.18 4.93
C ILE A 430 15.11 10.57 3.55
N ASN A 431 15.96 10.80 2.55
CA ASN A 431 15.81 10.23 1.21
C ASN A 431 17.17 10.16 0.50
N SER A 432 17.36 9.15 -0.35
CA SER A 432 18.60 8.97 -1.13
C SER A 432 18.39 8.04 -2.34
N GLN A 433 19.28 8.15 -3.32
CA GLN A 433 19.53 7.13 -4.34
C GLN A 433 21.02 7.18 -4.75
N PRO A 434 21.65 6.04 -5.07
CA PRO A 434 22.99 6.01 -5.62
C PRO A 434 23.01 6.53 -7.07
N ALA A 435 24.21 6.76 -7.61
CA ALA A 435 24.34 6.94 -9.04
C ALA A 435 24.31 5.58 -9.75
N VAL A 436 23.66 5.52 -10.91
CA VAL A 436 23.58 4.33 -11.76
C VAL A 436 23.96 4.73 -13.17
N ASP A 437 25.01 4.10 -13.69
CA ASP A 437 25.56 4.36 -15.01
C ASP A 437 25.22 3.20 -15.96
N GLY A 438 24.01 3.23 -16.51
CA GLY A 438 23.59 2.29 -17.55
C GLY A 438 23.44 0.85 -17.07
N ALA A 439 22.74 0.63 -15.95
CA ALA A 439 22.37 -0.73 -15.56
C ALA A 439 21.33 -1.31 -16.54
N PRO A 440 21.35 -2.63 -16.84
CA PRO A 440 20.29 -3.24 -17.64
C PRO A 440 18.91 -3.00 -17.04
N SER A 441 17.88 -2.79 -17.86
CA SER A 441 16.50 -2.61 -17.38
C SER A 441 15.94 -3.82 -16.63
N SER A 442 16.57 -5.00 -16.78
CA SER A 442 16.28 -6.22 -16.03
C SER A 442 17.08 -6.38 -14.74
N HIS A 443 17.90 -5.39 -14.36
CA HIS A 443 18.73 -5.48 -13.16
C HIS A 443 17.85 -5.68 -11.91
N PRO A 444 18.16 -6.63 -10.99
CA PRO A 444 17.26 -7.00 -9.90
C PRO A 444 16.94 -5.85 -8.92
N VAL A 445 17.92 -4.98 -8.67
CA VAL A 445 17.80 -3.82 -7.78
C VAL A 445 17.29 -2.57 -8.53
N TYR A 446 18.06 -2.09 -9.50
CA TYR A 446 17.80 -0.82 -10.20
C TYR A 446 16.88 -0.92 -11.42
N GLY A 447 16.64 -2.12 -11.95
CA GLY A 447 15.97 -2.33 -13.24
C GLY A 447 14.48 -2.01 -13.22
N TRP A 448 14.03 -1.30 -14.24
CA TRP A 448 12.63 -1.00 -14.54
C TRP A 448 12.45 -0.74 -16.04
N GLY A 449 11.20 -0.74 -16.49
CA GLY A 449 10.81 -0.53 -17.88
C GLY A 449 10.92 -1.78 -18.75
N PRO A 450 10.76 -1.64 -20.08
CA PRO A 450 10.88 -2.74 -21.03
C PRO A 450 12.24 -3.44 -21.00
N GLN A 451 12.26 -4.74 -21.31
CA GLN A 451 13.50 -5.52 -21.42
C GLN A 451 14.40 -5.00 -22.55
N GLY A 452 15.71 -5.20 -22.39
CA GLY A 452 16.73 -4.82 -23.38
C GLY A 452 17.10 -3.35 -23.39
N GLY A 453 16.63 -2.56 -22.41
CA GLY A 453 17.02 -1.17 -22.21
C GLY A 453 18.06 -1.00 -21.13
N PHE A 454 18.38 0.27 -20.85
CA PHE A 454 19.32 0.68 -19.81
C PHE A 454 18.70 1.79 -18.96
N VAL A 455 18.97 1.75 -17.66
CA VAL A 455 18.47 2.71 -16.67
C VAL A 455 19.63 3.44 -16.03
N TYR A 456 19.38 4.69 -15.67
CA TYR A 456 20.38 5.64 -15.18
C TYR A 456 19.83 6.42 -13.99
N GLN A 457 20.72 6.79 -13.07
CA GLN A 457 20.40 7.58 -11.89
C GLN A 457 21.53 8.56 -11.57
N LYS A 458 21.19 9.79 -11.21
CA LYS A 458 22.10 10.72 -10.52
C LYS A 458 22.10 10.39 -9.02
N ALA A 459 23.24 10.56 -8.35
CA ALA A 459 23.28 10.45 -6.91
C ALA A 459 22.42 11.57 -6.28
N TYR A 460 21.56 11.21 -5.34
CA TYR A 460 20.68 12.14 -4.63
C TYR A 460 20.78 11.89 -3.13
N LEU A 461 20.78 12.98 -2.36
CA LEU A 461 20.74 12.93 -0.91
C LEU A 461 19.86 14.05 -0.37
N GLU A 462 18.97 13.71 0.55
CA GLU A 462 18.12 14.66 1.25
C GLU A 462 18.22 14.45 2.76
N LEU A 463 18.45 15.53 3.49
CA LEU A 463 18.77 15.47 4.91
C LEU A 463 18.42 16.76 5.66
N PHE A 464 18.32 16.64 6.98
CA PHE A 464 18.34 17.81 7.86
C PHE A 464 19.78 18.16 8.25
N VAL A 465 20.11 19.45 8.10
CA VAL A 465 21.43 20.02 8.43
C VAL A 465 21.26 21.13 9.48
N PHE A 466 22.14 21.15 10.48
CA PHE A 466 22.02 22.03 11.65
C PHE A 466 22.79 23.36 11.49
N PRO A 467 22.37 24.43 12.19
CA PRO A 467 23.00 25.75 12.07
C PRO A 467 24.51 25.80 12.34
N SER A 468 25.03 24.89 13.18
CA SER A 468 26.46 24.85 13.52
C SER A 468 27.37 24.50 12.34
N VAL A 469 26.83 23.86 11.30
CA VAL A 469 27.60 23.38 10.14
C VAL A 469 27.04 23.85 8.79
N ILE A 470 25.84 24.44 8.76
CA ILE A 470 25.13 24.75 7.50
C ILE A 470 25.95 25.65 6.57
N ASP A 471 26.59 26.70 7.06
CA ASP A 471 27.29 27.65 6.19
C ASP A 471 28.55 27.04 5.56
N GLU A 472 29.26 26.16 6.28
CA GLU A 472 30.39 25.41 5.70
C GLU A 472 29.91 24.34 4.70
N VAL A 473 28.78 23.68 4.96
CA VAL A 473 28.15 22.76 4.00
C VAL A 473 27.78 23.51 2.70
N MET A 474 27.14 24.68 2.81
CA MET A 474 26.76 25.50 1.65
C MET A 474 28.00 25.94 0.86
N LYS A 475 29.04 26.42 1.53
CA LYS A 475 30.31 26.81 0.89
C LYS A 475 30.95 25.65 0.13
N ARG A 476 30.94 24.43 0.69
CA ARG A 476 31.47 23.23 0.01
C ARG A 476 30.62 22.82 -1.20
N LEU A 477 29.30 22.94 -1.10
CA LEU A 477 28.37 22.69 -2.22
C LEU A 477 28.60 23.71 -3.35
N GLU A 478 28.72 24.99 -3.04
CA GLU A 478 28.99 26.07 -4.01
C GLU A 478 30.35 25.92 -4.70
N ALA A 479 31.35 25.34 -4.01
CA ALA A 479 32.66 25.07 -4.58
C ALA A 479 32.66 23.91 -5.60
N ASN A 480 31.68 23.00 -5.54
CA ASN A 480 31.58 21.86 -6.43
C ASN A 480 30.58 22.11 -7.57
N LYS A 481 31.11 22.34 -8.78
CA LYS A 481 30.30 22.65 -9.97
C LYS A 481 29.37 21.53 -10.43
N ASN A 482 29.60 20.29 -10.00
CA ASN A 482 28.76 19.16 -10.36
C ASN A 482 27.56 19.00 -9.42
N LEU A 483 27.55 19.67 -8.27
CA LEU A 483 26.49 19.54 -7.28
C LEU A 483 25.44 20.64 -7.45
N THR A 484 24.18 20.25 -7.50
CA THR A 484 23.03 21.15 -7.38
C THR A 484 22.37 20.95 -6.03
N TYR A 485 21.92 22.02 -5.36
CA TYR A 485 21.22 21.88 -4.09
C TYR A 485 20.06 22.86 -3.92
N PHE A 486 19.07 22.44 -3.12
CA PHE A 486 18.11 23.35 -2.48
C PHE A 486 18.21 23.20 -0.97
N ALA A 487 18.35 24.31 -0.25
CA ALA A 487 18.37 24.34 1.21
C ALA A 487 17.31 25.32 1.72
N VAL A 488 16.43 24.86 2.61
CA VAL A 488 15.31 25.68 3.10
C VAL A 488 15.04 25.39 4.57
N ASN A 489 14.84 26.45 5.36
CA ASN A 489 14.41 26.32 6.75
C ASN A 489 12.87 26.30 6.85
N LYS A 490 12.36 26.05 8.06
CA LYS A 490 10.91 26.07 8.33
C LYS A 490 10.22 27.38 7.90
N ASN A 491 10.91 28.52 7.98
CA ASN A 491 10.37 29.82 7.61
C ASN A 491 10.30 30.06 6.09
N GLY A 492 10.87 29.16 5.27
CA GLY A 492 10.76 29.20 3.81
C GLY A 492 11.88 29.97 3.09
N THR A 493 12.96 30.38 3.77
CA THR A 493 14.09 31.04 3.10
C THR A 493 14.90 30.01 2.30
N LEU A 494 14.73 29.99 0.98
CA LEU A 494 15.44 29.11 0.06
C LEU A 494 16.85 29.64 -0.26
N ARG A 495 17.86 28.78 -0.14
CA ARG A 495 19.23 28.96 -0.67
C ARG A 495 19.48 27.89 -1.73
N THR A 496 20.02 28.28 -2.89
CA THR A 496 20.31 27.37 -4.00
C THR A 496 21.34 27.94 -4.96
N ASN A 497 22.07 27.07 -5.65
CA ASN A 497 22.94 27.40 -6.78
C ASN A 497 22.29 27.13 -8.16
N SER A 498 21.01 26.76 -8.21
CA SER A 498 20.24 26.54 -9.45
C SER A 498 18.87 27.23 -9.36
N PRO A 499 18.83 28.57 -9.23
CA PRO A 499 17.58 29.31 -9.35
C PRO A 499 17.10 29.26 -10.81
N ASP A 500 15.81 28.97 -11.01
CA ASP A 500 15.11 29.09 -12.30
C ASP A 500 15.48 28.09 -13.43
N GLU A 501 16.22 27.00 -13.14
CA GLU A 501 16.64 26.00 -14.16
C GLU A 501 15.68 24.80 -14.33
N GLY A 502 14.36 25.01 -14.32
CA GLY A 502 13.38 23.96 -14.61
C GLY A 502 13.54 22.65 -13.78
N PRO A 503 12.91 21.54 -14.18
CA PRO A 503 13.06 20.26 -13.48
C PRO A 503 14.35 19.54 -13.86
N ASN A 504 15.15 19.16 -12.86
CA ASN A 504 16.34 18.33 -13.02
C ASN A 504 15.96 16.83 -12.99
N ALA A 505 16.13 16.12 -14.11
CA ALA A 505 15.92 14.68 -14.16
C ALA A 505 17.02 13.93 -13.40
N VAL A 506 16.61 13.08 -12.45
CA VAL A 506 17.54 12.30 -11.59
C VAL A 506 17.45 10.80 -11.81
N THR A 507 16.40 10.31 -12.49
CA THR A 507 16.29 8.92 -12.93
C THR A 507 15.70 8.90 -14.33
N TRP A 508 16.33 8.16 -15.25
CA TRP A 508 15.83 8.01 -16.62
C TRP A 508 16.19 6.64 -17.20
N GLY A 509 15.51 6.28 -18.29
CA GLY A 509 15.70 5.01 -18.98
C GLY A 509 15.64 5.19 -20.49
N ILE A 510 16.49 4.42 -21.18
CA ILE A 510 16.56 4.37 -22.64
C ILE A 510 16.21 2.93 -23.05
N PHE A 511 15.16 2.78 -23.86
CA PHE A 511 14.62 1.48 -24.21
C PHE A 511 14.55 1.30 -25.72
N PRO A 512 14.69 0.06 -26.24
CA PRO A 512 14.54 -0.22 -27.66
C PRO A 512 13.19 0.27 -28.19
N ASN A 513 13.22 0.99 -29.31
CA ASN A 513 12.02 1.48 -30.03
C ASN A 513 11.08 2.38 -29.19
N ARG A 514 11.61 3.13 -28.22
CA ARG A 514 10.86 4.09 -27.41
C ARG A 514 11.64 5.39 -27.21
N GLU A 515 10.91 6.46 -26.94
CA GLU A 515 11.51 7.70 -26.45
C GLU A 515 12.09 7.52 -25.03
N ILE A 516 12.95 8.46 -24.62
CA ILE A 516 13.53 8.48 -23.29
C ILE A 516 12.43 8.70 -22.25
N VAL A 517 12.44 7.88 -21.19
CA VAL A 517 11.51 8.01 -20.06
C VAL A 517 12.29 8.57 -18.88
N GLN A 518 11.80 9.65 -18.26
CA GLN A 518 12.46 10.33 -17.13
C GLN A 518 11.51 10.43 -15.92
N PRO A 519 11.29 9.33 -15.19
CA PRO A 519 10.19 9.22 -14.24
C PRO A 519 10.41 9.90 -12.89
N THR A 520 11.62 10.37 -12.61
CA THR A 520 11.95 11.00 -11.33
C THR A 520 12.73 12.28 -11.56
N ILE A 521 12.26 13.35 -10.94
CA ILE A 521 12.85 14.69 -11.05
C ILE A 521 13.05 15.36 -9.69
N VAL A 522 13.83 16.44 -9.70
CA VAL A 522 14.01 17.40 -8.61
C VAL A 522 13.67 18.80 -9.13
N GLU A 523 12.76 19.50 -8.46
CA GLU A 523 12.35 20.86 -8.85
C GLU A 523 11.88 21.68 -7.63
N THR A 524 11.99 23.00 -7.73
CA THR A 524 11.87 23.95 -6.61
C THR A 524 10.46 24.05 -6.02
N VAL A 525 9.41 24.12 -6.83
CA VAL A 525 8.01 24.29 -6.38
C VAL A 525 7.57 23.07 -5.57
N SER A 526 7.80 21.87 -6.10
CA SER A 526 7.55 20.61 -5.38
C SER A 526 8.38 20.50 -4.11
N PHE A 527 9.64 20.95 -4.11
CA PHE A 527 10.47 20.94 -2.91
C PHE A 527 9.91 21.85 -1.81
N LEU A 528 9.43 23.04 -2.17
CA LEU A 528 8.80 23.96 -1.23
C LEU A 528 7.46 23.43 -0.69
N ALA A 529 6.67 22.75 -1.53
CA ALA A 529 5.44 22.08 -1.10
C ALA A 529 5.72 20.87 -0.19
N TRP A 530 6.80 20.14 -0.45
CA TRP A 530 7.27 19.02 0.38
C TRP A 530 7.82 19.50 1.72
N LYS A 531 8.61 20.58 1.75
CA LYS A 531 9.16 21.20 2.97
C LYS A 531 8.12 21.33 4.07
N ASP A 532 6.93 21.84 3.73
CA ASP A 532 5.86 22.06 4.72
C ASP A 532 5.42 20.74 5.37
N GLU A 533 5.32 19.68 4.58
CA GLU A 533 5.04 18.33 5.08
C GLU A 533 6.21 17.79 5.91
N ALA A 534 7.45 17.92 5.43
CA ALA A 534 8.64 17.42 6.10
C ALA A 534 8.79 18.02 7.51
N PHE A 535 8.63 19.35 7.64
CA PHE A 535 8.66 20.00 8.95
C PHE A 535 7.42 19.73 9.79
N ARG A 536 6.26 19.48 9.17
CA ARG A 536 5.05 19.08 9.89
C ARG A 536 5.19 17.70 10.51
N LEU A 537 5.75 16.73 9.79
CA LEU A 537 6.00 15.38 10.30
C LEU A 537 6.92 15.40 11.54
N GLY A 538 7.93 16.27 11.54
CA GLY A 538 8.77 16.47 12.73
C GLY A 538 8.01 17.07 13.92
N GLN A 539 7.05 17.97 13.69
CA GLN A 539 6.17 18.48 14.75
C GLN A 539 5.20 17.42 15.26
N ASP A 540 4.65 16.59 14.36
CA ASP A 540 3.77 15.50 14.77
C ASP A 540 4.55 14.43 15.54
N TRP A 541 5.83 14.20 15.21
CA TRP A 541 6.72 13.37 16.00
C TRP A 541 6.96 13.95 17.40
N SER A 542 7.20 15.27 17.52
CA SER A 542 7.37 15.89 18.84
C SER A 542 6.09 15.77 19.69
N ARG A 543 4.91 15.85 19.07
CA ARG A 543 3.59 15.72 19.71
C ARG A 543 3.26 14.29 20.15
N CYS A 544 4.02 13.28 19.73
CA CYS A 544 3.92 11.96 20.33
C CYS A 544 4.26 11.98 21.83
N TYR A 545 5.07 12.95 22.27
CA TYR A 545 5.56 13.07 23.65
C TYR A 545 4.79 14.14 24.45
N PRO A 546 4.71 14.00 25.79
CA PRO A 546 4.10 14.99 26.66
C PRO A 546 4.74 16.38 26.50
N GLN A 547 3.93 17.42 26.69
CA GLN A 547 4.40 18.81 26.74
C GLN A 547 5.47 18.97 27.84
N GLY A 548 6.52 19.74 27.56
CA GLY A 548 7.63 19.98 28.50
C GLY A 548 8.64 18.82 28.62
N SER A 549 8.35 17.64 28.06
CA SER A 549 9.31 16.52 28.10
C SER A 549 10.59 16.82 27.31
N ALA A 550 11.71 16.25 27.79
CA ALA A 550 13.01 16.32 27.11
C ALA A 550 12.92 16.02 25.61
N SER A 551 12.26 14.91 25.25
CA SER A 551 12.11 14.47 23.84
C SER A 551 11.35 15.47 22.99
N ARG A 552 10.24 16.00 23.51
CA ARG A 552 9.46 17.00 22.77
C ARG A 552 10.28 18.27 22.53
N ARG A 553 10.94 18.78 23.56
CA ARG A 553 11.76 20.00 23.49
C ARG A 553 12.93 19.83 22.52
N LEU A 554 13.60 18.68 22.55
CA LEU A 554 14.69 18.35 21.63
C LEU A 554 14.20 18.37 20.16
N ILE A 555 13.13 17.64 19.86
CA ILE A 555 12.61 17.53 18.49
C ILE A 555 12.07 18.88 18.00
N GLU A 556 11.38 19.64 18.85
CA GLU A 556 10.90 20.99 18.52
C GLU A 556 12.06 21.95 18.23
N LYS A 557 13.13 21.94 19.06
CA LYS A 557 14.34 22.75 18.80
C LYS A 557 14.98 22.35 17.48
N MET A 558 15.17 21.06 17.24
CA MET A 558 15.72 20.52 15.99
C MET A 558 14.94 21.04 14.78
N MET A 559 13.62 20.85 14.75
CA MET A 559 12.76 21.25 13.63
C MET A 559 12.61 22.76 13.45
N ASN A 560 12.83 23.55 14.50
CA ASN A 560 12.81 25.01 14.40
C ASN A 560 14.13 25.59 13.87
N GLN A 561 15.24 24.85 13.97
CA GLN A 561 16.57 25.35 13.68
C GLN A 561 17.22 24.74 12.44
N CYS A 562 16.89 23.49 12.10
CA CYS A 562 17.52 22.82 10.97
C CYS A 562 17.06 23.38 9.61
N TYR A 563 17.89 23.12 8.61
CA TYR A 563 17.58 23.28 7.20
C TYR A 563 17.27 21.91 6.61
N LEU A 564 16.20 21.82 5.82
CA LEU A 564 16.01 20.71 4.90
C LEU A 564 16.85 20.99 3.65
N VAL A 565 17.77 20.08 3.33
CA VAL A 565 18.69 20.20 2.20
C VAL A 565 18.51 19.00 1.30
N ASN A 566 18.31 19.22 0.00
CA ASN A 566 18.50 18.18 -1.00
C ASN A 566 19.69 18.53 -1.90
N ILE A 567 20.43 17.52 -2.31
CA ILE A 567 21.64 17.61 -3.11
C ILE A 567 21.54 16.59 -4.25
N VAL A 568 21.89 17.01 -5.46
CA VAL A 568 22.01 16.17 -6.65
C VAL A 568 23.43 16.26 -7.16
N ASN A 569 24.09 15.12 -7.39
CA ASN A 569 25.32 15.08 -8.15
C ASN A 569 25.01 14.87 -9.64
N ASN A 570 25.29 15.88 -10.47
CA ASN A 570 25.02 15.82 -11.90
C ASN A 570 25.99 14.93 -12.68
N ASP A 571 27.15 14.60 -12.09
CA ASP A 571 28.03 13.55 -12.60
C ASP A 571 27.52 12.19 -12.11
N PHE A 572 26.70 11.55 -12.95
CA PHE A 572 26.08 10.25 -12.66
C PHE A 572 27.06 9.06 -12.67
N HIS A 573 28.34 9.30 -12.93
CA HIS A 573 29.40 8.29 -12.75
C HIS A 573 29.92 8.25 -11.30
N GLN A 574 29.54 9.21 -10.46
CA GLN A 574 30.12 9.42 -9.13
C GLN A 574 29.08 9.25 -8.01
N THR A 575 28.97 8.03 -7.48
CA THR A 575 28.03 7.70 -6.39
C THR A 575 28.40 8.35 -5.05
N HIS A 576 29.68 8.33 -4.66
CA HIS A 576 30.09 8.68 -3.30
C HIS A 576 30.51 10.15 -3.12
N GLU A 577 30.72 10.90 -4.20
CA GLU A 577 31.21 12.30 -4.15
C GLU A 577 30.28 13.21 -3.35
N ILE A 578 28.97 12.96 -3.39
CA ILE A 578 27.96 13.72 -2.64
C ILE A 578 28.18 13.69 -1.12
N PHE A 579 28.80 12.63 -0.59
CA PHE A 579 29.04 12.48 0.85
C PHE A 579 30.28 13.23 1.34
N ARG A 580 31.24 13.49 0.44
CA ARG A 580 32.50 14.19 0.79
C ARG A 580 32.30 15.62 1.29
N ILE A 581 31.16 16.22 0.94
CA ILE A 581 30.73 17.51 1.46
C ILE A 581 30.71 17.52 2.99
N PHE A 582 30.42 16.38 3.62
CA PHE A 582 30.30 16.26 5.06
C PHE A 582 31.60 15.83 5.74
N ASP A 583 32.69 15.55 5.01
CA ASP A 583 33.93 15.04 5.62
C ASP A 583 34.49 16.01 6.68
N ASP A 584 34.91 15.45 7.81
CA ASP A 584 35.48 16.17 8.95
C ASP A 584 34.57 17.23 9.61
N LEU A 585 33.29 17.30 9.23
CA LEU A 585 32.31 18.17 9.89
C LEU A 585 31.66 17.46 11.09
N GLU A 586 31.50 18.20 12.18
CA GLU A 586 30.83 17.74 13.41
C GLU A 586 29.74 18.73 13.82
N VAL A 587 28.53 18.21 14.04
CA VAL A 587 27.42 19.02 14.55
C VAL A 587 27.67 19.31 16.04
N ALA A 588 27.79 20.60 16.36
CA ALA A 588 27.94 21.04 17.75
C ALA A 588 26.79 20.58 18.66
N ASP A 589 27.08 20.43 19.95
CA ASP A 589 26.10 20.09 21.00
C ASP A 589 25.37 18.75 20.80
N ILE A 590 25.93 17.81 20.03
CA ILE A 590 25.28 16.51 19.76
C ILE A 590 24.97 15.71 21.04
N ASP A 591 25.82 15.87 22.07
CA ASP A 591 25.70 15.22 23.38
C ASP A 591 24.99 16.07 24.45
N GLN A 592 24.53 17.28 24.09
CA GLN A 592 23.78 18.13 25.01
C GLN A 592 22.47 17.44 25.42
N VAL A 593 22.25 17.33 26.74
CA VAL A 593 21.06 16.70 27.32
C VAL A 593 19.94 17.73 27.44
N PHE A 594 18.77 17.40 26.91
CA PHE A 594 17.54 18.13 27.15
C PHE A 594 16.88 17.58 28.41
N GLU A 595 16.54 18.47 29.35
CA GLU A 595 15.82 18.10 30.56
C GLU A 595 14.32 18.27 30.35
N THR A 596 13.52 17.50 31.10
CA THR A 596 12.09 17.76 31.21
C THR A 596 11.89 18.99 32.08
N ASP A 597 10.96 19.87 31.69
CA ASP A 597 10.62 21.03 32.52
C ASP A 597 10.26 20.56 33.93
N ALA A 598 10.84 21.20 34.95
CA ALA A 598 10.42 20.97 36.32
C ALA A 598 8.94 21.36 36.43
N ASP A 599 8.12 20.42 36.87
CA ASP A 599 6.68 20.51 36.94
C ASP A 599 6.28 21.86 37.58
N GLN A 600 5.61 22.75 36.83
CA GLN A 600 4.94 23.93 37.40
C GLN A 600 3.66 23.53 38.18
N SER A 601 3.65 22.33 38.76
CA SER A 601 2.56 21.82 39.60
C SER A 601 2.69 22.26 41.06
N ASP A 602 3.86 22.78 41.49
CA ASP A 602 4.08 23.20 42.90
C ASP A 602 3.86 24.69 43.19
N THR A 603 3.65 25.54 42.18
CA THR A 603 3.38 26.99 42.39
C THR A 603 1.90 27.37 42.42
N THR A 604 0.98 26.42 42.15
CA THR A 604 -0.47 26.69 42.19
C THR A 604 -1.13 26.21 43.51
N GLN A 605 -0.44 25.40 44.32
CA GLN A 605 -0.92 25.05 45.67
C GLN A 605 -0.54 26.08 46.75
N ALA A 606 0.53 26.86 46.55
CA ALA A 606 0.94 27.90 47.51
C ALA A 606 0.01 29.13 47.51
N THR A 607 -0.56 29.52 46.37
CA THR A 607 -1.45 30.69 46.26
C THR A 607 -2.87 30.40 46.72
N THR A 608 -3.28 29.13 46.70
CA THR A 608 -4.63 28.71 47.14
C THR A 608 -4.70 28.51 48.66
N GLN A 609 -3.58 28.18 49.33
CA GLN A 609 -3.52 28.12 50.80
C GLN A 609 -3.44 29.50 51.46
N ALA A 610 -2.81 30.50 50.82
CA ALA A 610 -2.74 31.86 51.37
C ALA A 610 -4.10 32.60 51.33
N THR A 611 -4.96 32.29 50.35
CA THR A 611 -6.28 32.95 50.22
C THR A 611 -7.35 32.31 51.11
N THR A 612 -7.18 31.04 51.49
CA THR A 612 -8.15 30.32 52.34
C THR A 612 -7.96 30.60 53.83
N GLN A 613 -6.74 30.95 54.27
CA GLN A 613 -6.51 31.36 55.68
C GLN A 613 -6.97 32.78 56.00
N ALA A 614 -6.99 33.71 55.03
CA ALA A 614 -7.49 35.08 55.26
C ALA A 614 -9.02 35.17 55.36
N THR A 615 -9.76 34.20 54.80
CA THR A 615 -11.24 34.23 54.76
C THR A 615 -11.89 33.55 55.98
N THR A 616 -11.11 32.81 56.77
CA THR A 616 -11.62 32.04 57.92
C THR A 616 -11.50 32.80 59.27
N GLN A 617 -10.72 33.89 59.32
CA GLN A 617 -10.63 34.76 60.51
C GLN A 617 -11.64 35.93 60.52
N ALA A 618 -12.41 36.15 59.45
CA ALA A 618 -13.38 37.24 59.35
C ALA A 618 -14.85 36.85 59.59
N LYS A 619 -15.14 35.59 59.97
CA LYS A 619 -16.53 35.08 60.18
C LYS A 619 -16.86 34.60 61.60
N THR A 620 -16.08 35.01 62.61
CA THR A 620 -16.38 34.73 64.03
C THR A 620 -16.64 35.97 64.88
N ASN A 621 -16.83 37.15 64.28
CA ASN A 621 -17.31 38.35 64.98
C ASN A 621 -18.47 38.99 64.20
N GLY A 622 -19.70 38.75 64.65
CA GLY A 622 -20.85 39.58 64.28
C GLY A 622 -22.13 38.82 63.97
N THR A 623 -22.89 38.47 65.02
CA THR A 623 -24.31 38.84 65.17
C THR A 623 -24.79 38.40 66.56
N SER A 624 -24.96 39.38 67.44
CA SER A 624 -26.08 39.44 68.40
C SER A 624 -27.35 39.82 67.65
#